data_AF-A0A0S4WQM6-F1
#
_entry.id   AF-A0A0S4WQM6-F1
#
_cell.length_a   1.000
_cell.length_b   1.000
_cell.length_c   1.000
_cell.angle_alpha   90.00
_cell.angle_beta   90.00
_cell.angle_gamma   90.00
#
_symmetry.space_group_name_H-M   'P 1'
#
loop_
_entity.id
_entity.type
_entity.pdbx_description
1 polymer ?
#
loop_
_entity_poly.entity_id
_entity_poly.type
_entity_poly.pdbx_seq_one_letter_code
_entity_poly.pdbx_strand_id
1 'polypeptide(L)'
;MNLDQYLSSEGAPSVAQLRGCMLRLGYSVKSDAQIRQWRHGYAGRRPDPENCVGLELATGGAVTRKAMRPDDWRAIWPELAATDPDLRGPA
;
A
#
# COMPACT_ATOMS: atom_id res chain seq x y z
N MET A 1 -9.39 2.02 -2.94
CA MET A 1 -9.34 0.58 -2.64
C MET A 1 -8.24 0.34 -1.61
N ASN A 2 -8.49 -0.47 -0.58
CA ASN A 2 -7.47 -0.86 0.41
C ASN A 2 -6.93 -2.28 0.12
N LEU A 3 -5.91 -2.72 0.86
CA LEU A 3 -5.25 -4.01 0.63
C LEU A 3 -6.19 -5.21 0.81
N ASP A 4 -7.14 -5.15 1.75
CA ASP A 4 -8.14 -6.20 1.96
C ASP A 4 -9.12 -6.32 0.81
N GLN A 5 -9.64 -5.19 0.33
CA GLN A 5 -10.50 -5.13 -0.85
C GLN A 5 -9.77 -5.66 -2.09
N TYR A 6 -8.50 -5.25 -2.29
CA TYR A 6 -7.68 -5.70 -3.41
C TYR A 6 -7.45 -7.21 -3.39
N LEU A 7 -7.07 -7.78 -2.25
CA LEU A 7 -6.84 -9.23 -2.14
C LEU A 7 -8.13 -10.07 -2.14
N SER A 8 -9.30 -9.42 -2.09
CA SER A 8 -10.60 -10.07 -2.15
C SER A 8 -11.30 -9.88 -3.51
N SER A 9 -10.72 -9.10 -4.44
CA SER A 9 -11.33 -8.87 -5.74
C SER A 9 -11.14 -10.09 -6.66
N GLU A 10 -12.05 -10.23 -7.62
CA GLU A 10 -11.92 -11.26 -8.66
C GLU A 10 -10.61 -11.07 -9.45
N GLY A 11 -9.88 -12.16 -9.67
CA GLY A 11 -8.58 -12.11 -10.34
C GLY A 11 -7.43 -11.56 -9.49
N ALA A 12 -7.64 -11.28 -8.20
CA ALA A 12 -6.58 -10.83 -7.32
C ALA A 12 -5.46 -11.87 -7.16
N PRO A 13 -4.20 -11.45 -7.07
CA PRO A 13 -3.11 -12.36 -6.75
C PRO A 13 -3.28 -12.90 -5.32
N SER A 14 -2.85 -14.13 -5.10
CA SER A 14 -2.66 -14.65 -3.75
C SER A 14 -1.62 -13.83 -2.98
N VAL A 15 -1.66 -13.92 -1.64
CA VAL A 15 -0.68 -13.25 -0.78
C VAL A 15 0.76 -13.63 -1.14
N ALA A 16 1.01 -14.89 -1.47
CA ALA A 16 2.33 -15.37 -1.88
C ALA A 16 2.79 -14.75 -3.22
N GLN A 17 1.87 -14.59 -4.17
CA GLN A 17 2.16 -13.93 -5.45
C GLN A 17 2.44 -12.44 -5.25
N LEU A 18 1.65 -11.76 -4.42
CA LEU A 18 1.89 -10.35 -4.08
C LEU A 18 3.25 -10.17 -3.39
N ARG A 19 3.60 -11.03 -2.42
CA ARG A 19 4.93 -11.05 -1.79
C ARG A 19 6.02 -11.25 -2.84
N GLY A 20 5.84 -12.21 -3.75
CA GLY A 20 6.78 -12.48 -4.84
C GLY A 20 6.99 -11.27 -5.75
N CYS A 21 5.93 -10.52 -6.08
CA CYS A 21 6.03 -9.25 -6.80
C CYS A 21 6.86 -8.22 -6.03
N MET A 22 6.59 -8.02 -4.73
CA MET A 22 7.35 -7.09 -3.90
C MET A 22 8.84 -7.45 -3.84
N LEU A 23 9.16 -8.73 -3.66
CA LEU A 23 10.55 -9.20 -3.66
C LEU A 23 11.25 -8.95 -5.01
N ARG A 24 10.56 -9.18 -6.14
CA ARG A 24 11.11 -8.89 -7.48
C ARG A 24 11.38 -7.40 -7.70
N LEU A 25 10.60 -6.54 -7.05
CA LEU A 25 10.78 -5.09 -7.07
C LEU A 25 11.87 -4.60 -6.09
N GLY A 26 12.48 -5.51 -5.31
CA GLY A 26 13.55 -5.18 -4.37
C GLY A 26 13.09 -4.87 -2.94
N TYR A 27 11.79 -5.00 -2.64
CA TYR A 27 11.24 -4.71 -1.31
C TYR A 27 11.34 -5.92 -0.38
N SER A 28 11.66 -5.69 0.89
CA SER A 28 11.86 -6.76 1.87
C SER A 28 10.57 -7.11 2.62
N VAL A 29 10.00 -8.28 2.31
CA VAL A 29 8.84 -8.83 3.01
C VAL A 29 9.17 -10.23 3.53
N LYS A 30 9.21 -10.38 4.86
CA LYS A 30 9.73 -11.57 5.54
C LYS A 30 8.85 -12.80 5.35
N SER A 31 7.53 -12.62 5.30
CA SER A 31 6.59 -13.74 5.18
C SER A 31 5.23 -13.31 4.66
N ASP A 32 4.45 -14.27 4.17
CA ASP A 32 3.05 -14.03 3.77
C ASP A 32 2.19 -13.60 4.97
N ALA A 33 2.55 -14.02 6.19
CA ALA A 33 1.86 -13.60 7.41
C ALA A 33 1.99 -12.09 7.65
N GLN A 34 3.12 -11.48 7.26
CA GLN A 34 3.32 -10.04 7.34
C GLN A 34 2.30 -9.28 6.48
N ILE A 35 2.06 -9.73 5.25
CA ILE A 35 1.04 -9.14 4.36
C ILE A 35 -0.37 -9.37 4.94
N ARG A 36 -0.68 -10.55 5.49
CA ARG A 36 -1.98 -10.80 6.14
C ARG A 36 -2.22 -9.90 7.35
N GLN A 37 -1.17 -9.58 8.11
CA GLN A 37 -1.26 -8.64 9.23
C GLN A 37 -1.61 -7.23 8.75
N TRP A 38 -0.97 -6.77 7.67
CA TRP A 38 -1.28 -5.48 7.04
C TRP A 38 -2.68 -5.44 6.45
N ARG A 39 -3.11 -6.55 5.83
CA ARG A 39 -4.44 -6.69 5.22
C ARG A 39 -5.56 -6.37 6.22
N HIS A 40 -5.49 -6.93 7.42
CA HIS A 40 -6.53 -6.76 8.45
C HIS A 40 -6.21 -5.68 9.49
N GLY A 41 -5.08 -4.97 9.35
CA GLY A 41 -4.63 -4.01 10.36
C GLY A 41 -4.45 -4.65 11.74
N TYR A 42 -4.00 -5.92 11.80
CA TYR A 42 -3.96 -6.70 13.04
C TYR A 42 -3.13 -5.98 14.11
N ALA A 43 -3.72 -5.71 15.28
CA ALA A 43 -3.11 -4.94 16.36
C ALA A 43 -2.57 -3.55 15.90
N GLY A 44 -3.24 -2.91 14.95
CA GLY A 44 -2.82 -1.61 14.40
C GLY A 44 -1.60 -1.69 13.48
N ARG A 45 -1.17 -2.90 13.09
CA ARG A 45 -0.01 -3.07 12.18
C ARG A 45 -0.34 -2.52 10.80
N ARG A 46 0.54 -1.65 10.32
CA ARG A 46 0.52 -1.11 8.97
C ARG A 46 1.88 -1.33 8.32
N PRO A 47 1.95 -1.40 6.99
CA PRO A 47 3.22 -1.37 6.30
C PRO A 47 3.94 -0.05 6.60
N ASP A 48 5.25 -0.13 6.78
CA ASP A 48 6.15 1.01 6.81
C ASP A 48 6.14 1.74 5.45
N PRO A 49 6.63 2.98 5.38
CA PRO A 49 6.61 3.78 4.16
C PRO A 49 7.20 3.05 2.93
N GLU A 50 8.33 2.37 3.09
CA GLU A 50 8.97 1.66 1.99
C GLU A 50 8.09 0.53 1.46
N ASN A 51 7.54 -0.30 2.35
CA ASN A 51 6.60 -1.35 1.96
C ASN A 51 5.29 -0.83 1.37
N CYS A 52 4.85 0.38 1.73
CA CYS A 52 3.70 1.02 1.07
C CYS A 52 4.00 1.35 -0.39
N VAL A 53 5.18 1.87 -0.69
CA VAL A 53 5.62 2.09 -2.08
C VAL A 53 5.66 0.76 -2.83
N GLY A 54 6.25 -0.27 -2.22
CA GLY A 54 6.34 -1.61 -2.81
C GLY A 54 4.98 -2.25 -3.11
N LEU A 55 4.03 -2.13 -2.18
CA LEU A 55 2.65 -2.61 -2.37
C LEU A 55 1.95 -1.86 -3.50
N GLU A 56 2.10 -0.54 -3.57
CA GLU A 56 1.49 0.25 -4.64
C GLU A 56 2.03 -0.14 -6.01
N LEU A 57 3.34 -0.32 -6.16
CA LEU A 57 3.95 -0.79 -7.40
C LEU A 57 3.53 -2.23 -7.73
N ALA A 58 3.53 -3.13 -6.74
CA ALA A 58 3.17 -4.54 -6.93
C ALA A 58 1.69 -4.74 -7.28
N THR A 59 0.84 -3.77 -6.94
CA THR A 59 -0.60 -3.77 -7.27
C THR A 59 -0.95 -2.88 -8.46
N GLY A 60 0.05 -2.32 -9.15
CA GLY A 60 -0.17 -1.44 -10.31
C GLY A 60 -0.94 -0.17 -9.96
N GLY A 61 -0.81 0.33 -8.72
CA GLY A 61 -1.53 1.51 -8.24
C GLY A 61 -2.94 1.26 -7.70
N ALA A 62 -3.42 0.01 -7.70
CA ALA A 62 -4.75 -0.31 -7.16
C ALA A 62 -4.82 -0.05 -5.64
N VAL A 63 -3.74 -0.35 -4.91
CA VAL A 63 -3.60 -0.04 -3.48
C VAL A 63 -2.60 1.10 -3.33
N THR A 64 -3.09 2.31 -3.06
CA THR A 64 -2.23 3.50 -2.94
C THR A 64 -1.63 3.65 -1.55
N ARG A 65 -0.45 4.27 -1.46
CA ARG A 65 0.17 4.60 -0.16
C ARG A 65 -0.69 5.53 0.71
N LYS A 66 -1.53 6.37 0.08
CA LYS A 66 -2.57 7.17 0.77
C LYS A 66 -3.60 6.30 1.47
N ALA A 67 -4.08 5.24 0.81
CA ALA A 67 -5.08 4.32 1.37
C ALA A 67 -4.51 3.44 2.50
N MET A 68 -3.22 3.11 2.46
CA MET A 68 -2.56 2.33 3.52
C MET A 68 -2.21 3.14 4.76
N ARG A 69 -1.95 4.44 4.60
CA ARG A 69 -1.52 5.34 5.68
C ARG A 69 -2.35 6.63 5.68
N PRO A 70 -3.68 6.55 5.86
CA PRO A 70 -4.58 7.71 5.73
C PRO A 70 -4.28 8.86 6.70
N ASP A 71 -3.72 8.53 7.87
CA ASP A 71 -3.53 9.47 8.99
C ASP A 71 -2.26 10.32 8.83
N ASP A 72 -1.24 9.82 8.14
CA ASP A 72 0.10 10.39 8.14
C ASP A 72 0.83 10.34 6.78
N TRP A 73 0.17 9.90 5.70
CA TRP A 73 0.76 9.92 4.35
C TRP A 73 1.25 11.31 3.92
N ARG A 74 0.55 12.38 4.32
CA ARG A 74 0.91 13.76 3.97
C ARG A 74 2.24 14.19 4.58
N ALA A 75 2.57 13.67 5.76
CA ALA A 75 3.82 13.97 6.45
C ALA A 75 5.01 13.21 5.84
N ILE A 76 4.76 12.03 5.27
CA ILE A 76 5.81 11.13 4.76
C ILE A 76 6.05 11.33 3.26
N TRP A 77 5.00 11.63 2.51
CA TRP A 77 5.06 11.94 1.08
C TRP A 77 4.40 13.29 0.80
N PRO A 78 4.98 14.41 1.30
CA PRO A 78 4.43 15.75 1.08
C PRO A 78 4.27 16.10 -0.41
N GLU A 79 5.11 15.53 -1.27
CA GLU A 79 5.03 15.67 -2.73
C GLU A 79 3.71 15.16 -3.32
N LEU A 80 3.10 14.14 -2.71
CA LEU A 80 1.80 13.62 -3.12
C LEU A 80 0.64 14.55 -2.73
N ALA A 81 0.82 15.38 -1.70
CA ALA A 81 -0.17 16.37 -1.31
C ALA A 81 -0.07 17.62 -2.20
N ALA A 82 1.16 18.02 -2.56
CA ALA A 82 1.39 19.15 -3.47
C ALA A 82 0.88 18.90 -4.90
N THR A 83 0.75 17.64 -5.30
CA THR A 83 0.26 17.21 -6.62
C THR A 83 -1.22 16.83 -6.61
N ASP A 84 -1.86 16.80 -5.44
CA ASP A 84 -3.28 16.44 -5.31
C ASP A 84 -4.16 17.65 -5.72
N PRO A 85 -4.90 17.57 -6.84
CA PRO A 85 -5.72 18.69 -7.29
C PRO A 85 -6.86 19.00 -6.32
N ASP A 86 -7.32 18.04 -5.51
CA ASP A 86 -8.35 18.25 -4.49
C ASP A 86 -7.81 18.99 -3.25
N LEU A 87 -6.47 19.05 -3.08
CA LEU A 87 -5.81 19.78 -1.98
C LEU A 87 -5.18 21.10 -2.45
N ARG A 88 -5.06 21.32 -3.76
CA ARG A 88 -4.81 22.64 -4.31
C ARG A 88 -6.12 23.41 -4.20
N GLY A 89 -6.22 24.30 -3.22
CA GLY A 89 -7.30 25.30 -3.19
C GLY A 89 -7.41 26.02 -4.54
N PRO A 90 -8.56 26.64 -4.85
CA PRO A 90 -8.78 27.28 -6.14
C PRO A 90 -7.63 28.24 -6.43
N ALA A 91 -7.03 28.06 -7.62
CA ALA A 91 -5.92 28.87 -8.12
C ALA A 91 -6.30 30.35 -8.25
#